data_AF-A0A537QGK1-F1
#
_entry.id   AF-A0A537QGK1-F1
#
_cell.length_a   1.000
_cell.length_b   1.000
_cell.length_c   1.000
_cell.angle_alpha   90.00
_cell.angle_beta   90.00
_cell.angle_gamma   90.00
#
_symmetry.space_group_name_H-M   'P 1'
#
loop_
_entity.id
_entity.type
_entity.pdbx_description
1 polymer ?
#
loop_
_entity_poly.entity_id
_entity_poly.type
_entity_poly.pdbx_seq_one_letter_code
_entity_poly.pdbx_strand_id
1 'polypeptide(L)'
;MFQLDSRNIAGEARSPSVGGRLPTNFVGGPDTVVEQIKRCREEVGAGVIDLMFQIPGSGDLSFLMDSLTLFGKNVLPHIRDI
;
A
#
# COMPACT_ATOMS: atom_id res chain seq x y z
N MET A 1 -3.05 3.55 -32.76
CA MET A 1 -3.10 2.13 -32.31
C MET A 1 -2.91 2.15 -30.79
N PHE A 2 -3.92 1.78 -30.01
CA PHE A 2 -3.82 1.79 -28.54
C PHE A 2 -3.03 0.56 -28.07
N GLN A 3 -1.94 0.79 -27.33
CA GLN A 3 -1.12 -0.28 -26.78
C GLN A 3 -1.90 -0.94 -25.64
N LEU A 4 -2.21 -2.23 -25.80
CA LEU A 4 -2.90 -3.03 -24.79
C LEU A 4 -2.04 -3.06 -23.51
N ASP A 5 -2.69 -2.79 -22.37
CA ASP A 5 -2.05 -2.89 -21.05
C ASP A 5 -1.66 -4.35 -20.82
N SER A 6 -0.36 -4.63 -20.84
CA SER A 6 0.21 -5.97 -20.73
C SER A 6 -0.05 -6.65 -19.38
N ARG A 7 -0.61 -5.93 -18.40
CA ARG A 7 -1.03 -6.48 -17.10
C ARG A 7 -2.44 -7.07 -17.14
N ASN A 8 -3.17 -6.92 -18.25
CA ASN A 8 -4.54 -7.39 -18.39
C ASN A 8 -4.60 -8.82 -18.94
N ILE A 9 -4.57 -9.81 -18.05
CA ILE A 9 -4.65 -11.25 -18.41
C ILE A 9 -6.03 -11.62 -19.02
N ALA A 10 -7.08 -10.83 -18.79
CA ALA A 10 -8.46 -11.15 -19.19
C ALA A 10 -8.94 -10.46 -20.48
N GLY A 11 -8.11 -9.63 -21.13
CA GLY A 11 -8.45 -9.01 -22.42
C GLY A 11 -9.55 -7.94 -22.40
N GLU A 12 -10.21 -7.70 -21.27
CA GLU A 12 -11.27 -6.67 -21.16
C GLU A 12 -10.70 -5.30 -20.78
N ALA A 13 -11.03 -4.27 -21.55
CA ALA A 13 -10.64 -2.90 -21.24
C ALA A 13 -11.23 -2.48 -19.89
N ARG A 14 -10.40 -2.39 -18.85
CA ARG A 14 -10.80 -1.83 -17.56
C ARG A 14 -11.02 -0.33 -17.74
N SER A 15 -12.11 0.18 -17.17
CA SER A 15 -12.33 1.63 -17.10
C SER A 15 -11.09 2.30 -16.49
N PRO A 16 -10.66 3.46 -17.03
CA PRO A 16 -9.58 4.22 -16.41
C PRO A 16 -9.93 4.46 -14.94
N SER A 17 -8.96 4.38 -14.05
CA SER A 17 -9.16 4.72 -12.64
C SER A 17 -9.55 6.21 -12.53
N VAL A 18 -10.85 6.49 -12.48
CA VAL A 18 -11.42 7.81 -12.23
C VAL A 18 -11.66 7.97 -10.74
N GLY A 19 -10.59 8.21 -10.02
CA GLY A 19 -10.58 8.57 -8.60
C GLY A 19 -9.24 9.20 -8.30
N GLY A 20 -9.24 10.46 -7.85
CA GLY A 20 -8.03 11.10 -7.34
C GLY A 20 -7.38 10.14 -6.34
N ARG A 21 -6.14 9.74 -6.62
CA ARG A 21 -5.43 8.67 -5.92
C ARG A 21 -5.65 8.78 -4.41
N LEU A 22 -6.53 7.97 -3.85
CA LEU A 22 -6.35 7.51 -2.48
C LEU A 22 -4.92 6.93 -2.45
N PRO A 23 -4.14 7.18 -1.40
CA PRO A 23 -2.82 6.59 -1.28
C PRO A 23 -2.98 5.07 -1.26
N THR A 24 -2.82 4.42 -2.42
CA THR A 24 -2.77 2.95 -2.52
C THR A 24 -1.50 2.41 -1.86
N ASN A 25 -0.58 3.30 -1.50
CA ASN A 25 0.66 3.03 -0.80
C ASN A 25 0.80 4.01 0.37
N PHE A 26 1.23 3.51 1.51
CA PHE A 26 1.66 4.33 2.64
C PHE A 26 3.18 4.47 2.58
N VAL A 27 3.65 5.71 2.44
CA VAL A 27 5.08 5.99 2.18
C VAL A 27 5.55 7.12 3.08
N GLY A 28 6.66 6.89 3.76
CA GLY A 28 7.29 7.84 4.67
C GLY A 28 7.93 7.14 5.85
N GLY A 29 8.28 7.94 6.87
CA GLY A 29 8.67 7.42 8.18
C GLY A 29 7.47 6.82 8.94
N PRO A 30 7.70 6.15 10.08
CA PRO A 30 6.66 5.49 10.85
C PRO A 30 5.48 6.39 11.21
N ASP A 31 5.73 7.59 11.75
CA ASP A 31 4.67 8.52 12.16
C ASP A 31 3.78 8.94 10.99
N THR A 32 4.40 9.25 9.85
CA THR A 32 3.68 9.59 8.62
C THR A 32 2.80 8.43 8.14
N VAL A 33 3.31 7.19 8.21
CA VAL A 33 2.54 6.00 7.82
C VAL A 33 1.36 5.79 8.78
N VAL A 34 1.53 5.99 10.08
CA VAL A 34 0.45 5.91 11.08
C VAL A 34 -0.66 6.92 10.76
N GLU A 35 -0.30 8.18 10.50
CA GLU A 35 -1.27 9.23 10.16
C GLU A 35 -2.04 8.92 8.88
N GLN A 36 -1.35 8.43 7.85
CA GLN A 36 -2.00 8.04 6.59
C GLN A 36 -2.97 6.86 6.77
N ILE A 37 -2.63 5.87 7.60
CA ILE A 37 -3.51 4.72 7.89
C ILE A 37 -4.76 5.17 8.65
N LYS A 38 -4.60 6.04 9.67
CA LYS A 38 -5.74 6.63 10.40
C LYS A 38 -6.68 7.38 9.48
N ARG A 39 -6.11 8.24 8.62
CA ARG A 39 -6.87 8.97 7.61
C ARG A 39 -7.58 8.03 6.62
N CYS A 40 -6.93 6.95 6.21
CA CYS A 40 -7.54 5.94 5.36
C CYS A 40 -8.77 5.30 6.02
N ARG A 41 -8.70 4.99 7.32
CA ARG A 41 -9.88 4.51 8.07
C ARG A 41 -10.99 5.55 8.09
N GLU A 42 -10.68 6.81 8.37
CA GLU A 42 -11.67 7.88 8.48
C GLU A 42 -12.36 8.20 7.14
N GLU A 43 -11.58 8.27 6.06
CA GLU A 43 -12.09 8.68 4.74
C GLU A 43 -12.73 7.51 3.97
N VAL A 44 -12.21 6.30 4.12
CA VAL A 44 -12.61 5.13 3.32
C VAL A 44 -13.41 4.11 4.14
N GLY A 45 -13.32 4.14 5.47
CA GLY A 45 -13.95 3.15 6.35
C GLY A 45 -13.24 1.79 6.35
N ALA A 46 -11.98 1.72 5.88
CA ALA A 46 -11.25 0.47 5.76
C ALA A 46 -10.95 -0.14 7.14
N GLY A 47 -11.54 -1.31 7.44
CA GLY A 47 -11.29 -2.06 8.69
C GLY A 47 -10.22 -3.15 8.58
N VAL A 48 -9.78 -3.46 7.36
CA VAL A 48 -8.70 -4.42 7.08
C VAL A 48 -7.84 -3.82 5.98
N ILE A 49 -6.52 -3.88 6.16
CA ILE A 49 -5.55 -3.38 5.20
C ILE A 49 -4.58 -4.51 4.86
N ASP A 50 -4.51 -4.85 3.58
CA ASP A 50 -3.48 -5.74 3.04
C ASP A 50 -2.29 -4.89 2.57
N LEU A 51 -1.08 -5.24 3.02
CA LEU A 51 0.13 -4.45 2.81
C LEU A 51 1.22 -5.29 2.16
N MET A 52 1.75 -4.79 1.05
CA MET A 52 2.90 -5.37 0.37
C MET A 52 4.17 -4.57 0.72
N PHE A 53 5.11 -5.21 1.39
CA PHE A 53 6.44 -4.64 1.70
C PHE A 53 7.49 -4.99 0.65
N GLN A 54 7.24 -6.00 -0.18
CA GLN A 54 8.14 -6.41 -1.24
C GLN A 54 8.06 -5.42 -2.40
N ILE A 55 9.22 -4.90 -2.82
CA ILE A 55 9.34 -4.14 -4.06
C ILE A 55 9.56 -5.17 -5.17
N PRO A 56 8.69 -5.25 -6.20
CA PRO A 56 8.88 -6.21 -7.28
C PRO A 56 10.25 -6.07 -7.93
N GLY A 57 10.97 -7.20 -8.05
CA GLY A 57 12.32 -7.22 -8.60
C GLY A 57 13.45 -6.90 -7.60
N SER A 58 13.14 -6.52 -6.35
CA SER A 58 14.16 -6.46 -5.30
C SER A 58 14.52 -7.88 -4.86
N GLY A 59 15.71 -8.36 -5.23
CA GLY A 59 16.26 -9.63 -4.73
C GLY A 59 16.78 -9.55 -3.29
N ASP A 60 16.76 -8.36 -2.68
CA ASP A 60 17.30 -8.12 -1.36
C ASP A 60 16.27 -8.38 -0.26
N LEU A 61 16.38 -9.56 0.36
CA LEU A 61 15.55 -9.96 1.48
C LEU A 61 15.89 -9.21 2.77
N SER A 62 17.11 -8.68 2.92
CA SER A 62 17.52 -8.00 4.15
C SER A 62 16.73 -6.71 4.36
N PHE A 63 16.60 -5.91 3.30
CA PHE A 63 15.81 -4.69 3.32
C PHE A 63 14.32 -4.95 3.62
N LEU A 64 13.77 -6.06 3.12
CA LEU A 64 12.41 -6.48 3.44
C LEU A 64 12.26 -6.77 4.95
N MET A 65 13.19 -7.53 5.52
CA MET A 65 13.15 -7.89 6.93
C MET A 65 13.31 -6.66 7.85
N ASP A 66 14.15 -5.71 7.47
CA ASP A 66 14.31 -4.44 8.18
C ASP A 66 13.02 -3.61 8.12
N SER A 67 12.38 -3.54 6.95
CA SER A 67 11.10 -2.84 6.76
C SER A 67 9.98 -3.46 7.61
N LEU A 68 9.87 -4.79 7.63
CA LEU A 68 8.91 -5.50 8.48
C LEU A 68 9.18 -5.26 9.96
N THR A 69 10.45 -5.25 10.37
CA THR A 69 10.85 -4.97 11.76
C THR A 69 10.49 -3.55 12.18
N LEU A 70 10.79 -2.57 11.33
CA LEU A 70 10.47 -1.16 11.57
C LEU A 70 8.95 -0.98 11.67
N PHE A 71 8.19 -1.53 10.72
CA PHE A 71 6.74 -1.43 10.73
C PHE A 71 6.13 -2.09 11.97
N GLY A 72 6.58 -3.30 12.32
CA GLY A 72 6.07 -4.04 13.47
C GLY A 72 6.33 -3.35 14.81
N LYS A 73 7.48 -2.67 14.95
CA LYS A 73 7.84 -1.96 16.19
C LYS A 73 7.27 -0.55 16.28
N ASN A 74 7.24 0.18 15.17
CA ASN A 74 7.00 1.63 15.18
C ASN A 74 5.66 2.03 14.54
N VAL A 75 4.93 1.12 13.88
CA VAL A 75 3.63 1.42 13.27
C VAL A 75 2.51 0.59 13.89
N LEU A 76 2.63 -0.74 13.89
CA LEU A 76 1.57 -1.65 14.39
C LEU A 76 0.99 -1.28 15.77
N PRO A 77 1.79 -0.90 16.79
CA PRO A 77 1.25 -0.55 18.10
C PRO A 77 0.32 0.68 18.09
N HIS A 78 0.50 1.58 17.11
CA HIS A 78 -0.23 2.86 17.03
C HIS A 78 -1.48 2.79 16.14
N ILE A 79 -1.71 1.64 15.50
CA ILE A 79 -2.85 1.39 14.61
C ILE A 79 -3.73 0.21 15.06
N ARG A 80 -3.47 -0.34 16.25
CA ARG A 80 -4.15 -1.55 16.77
C ARG A 80 -5.65 -1.36 17.01
N ASP A 81 -6.05 -0.14 17.37
CA ASP A 81 -7.43 0.20 17.74
C ASP A 81 -8.18 0.94 16.61
N ILE A 82 -7.62 0.95 15.40
CA ILE A 82 -8.23 1.55 14.22
C ILE A 82 -9.30 0.62 13.65
#